data_AF-X1QGS5-F1
#
_entry.id   AF-X1QGS5-F1
#
_cell.length_a   1.000
_cell.length_b   1.000
_cell.length_c   1.000
_cell.angle_alpha   90.00
_cell.angle_beta   90.00
_cell.angle_gamma   90.00
#
_symmetry.space_group_name_H-M   'P 1'
#
loop_
_entity.id
_entity.type
_entity.pdbx_description
1 polymer ?
#
loop_
_entity_poly.entity_id
_entity_poly.type
_entity_poly.pdbx_seq_one_letter_code
_entity_poly.pdbx_strand_id
1 'polypeptide(L)'
;VYNVGGGFKNTLSLLECIDYLNKKLNINIPLKFHPWRIADQRIYISDISKLDRIWQPETTPYELLDKIYQWAIEHPEILALYKG
;
A
#
# COMPACT_ATOMS: atom_id res chain seq x y z
N VAL A 1 14.68 2.21 -20.47
CA VAL A 1 13.68 1.52 -19.62
C VAL A 1 14.25 1.31 -18.23
N TYR A 2 13.47 1.68 -17.21
CA TYR A 2 13.79 1.55 -15.77
C TYR A 2 12.57 0.99 -15.05
N ASN A 3 12.78 0.14 -14.05
CA ASN A 3 11.72 -0.22 -13.09
C ASN A 3 11.69 0.85 -12.00
N VAL A 4 10.50 1.32 -11.63
CA VAL A 4 10.30 2.32 -10.58
C VAL A 4 9.37 1.70 -9.54
N GLY A 5 9.70 1.87 -8.26
CA GLY A 5 8.90 1.36 -7.14
C GLY A 5 9.64 1.55 -5.81
N GLY A 6 9.09 0.99 -4.74
CA GLY A 6 9.66 1.12 -3.39
C GLY A 6 10.97 0.33 -3.17
N GLY A 7 11.29 -0.63 -4.02
CA GLY A 7 12.41 -1.54 -3.82
C GLY A 7 12.20 -2.51 -2.66
N PHE A 8 13.21 -3.35 -2.41
CA PHE A 8 13.13 -4.44 -1.44
C PHE A 8 12.86 -3.98 0.01
N LYS A 9 13.28 -2.75 0.37
CA LYS A 9 13.07 -2.20 1.71
C LYS A 9 11.66 -1.66 1.97
N ASN A 10 10.89 -1.40 0.91
CA ASN A 10 9.56 -0.80 1.00
C ASN A 10 8.49 -1.73 0.42
N THR A 11 8.55 -3.00 0.80
CA THR A 11 7.52 -3.99 0.47
C THR A 11 6.38 -3.96 1.47
N LEU A 12 5.18 -4.32 1.03
CA LEU A 12 4.02 -4.45 1.91
C LEU A 12 3.06 -5.50 1.32
N SER A 13 2.70 -6.50 2.12
CA SER A 13 1.62 -7.43 1.80
C SER A 13 0.25 -6.89 2.23
N LEU A 14 -0.82 -7.46 1.69
CA LEU A 14 -2.19 -7.11 2.11
C LEU A 14 -2.43 -7.38 3.60
N LEU A 15 -1.84 -8.46 4.15
CA LEU A 15 -2.01 -8.81 5.56
C LEU A 15 -1.26 -7.84 6.47
N GLU A 16 -0.04 -7.43 6.13
CA GLU A 16 0.69 -6.40 6.87
C GLU A 16 -0.01 -5.04 6.82
N CYS A 17 -0.59 -4.68 5.67
CA CYS A 17 -1.40 -3.48 5.53
C CYS A 17 -2.62 -3.51 6.46
N ILE A 18 -3.38 -4.61 6.46
CA ILE A 18 -4.58 -4.74 7.30
C ILE A 18 -4.23 -4.78 8.79
N ASP A 19 -3.18 -5.51 9.17
CA ASP A 19 -2.69 -5.54 10.56
C ASP A 19 -2.27 -4.14 11.04
N TYR A 20 -1.56 -3.39 10.19
CA TYR A 20 -1.19 -2.01 10.47
C TYR A 20 -2.43 -1.13 10.71
N LEU A 21 -3.43 -1.21 9.84
CA LEU A 21 -4.67 -0.42 9.97
C LEU A 21 -5.49 -0.81 11.21
N ASN A 22 -5.61 -2.10 11.51
CA ASN A 22 -6.28 -2.57 12.73
C ASN A 22 -5.64 -1.98 13.99
N LYS A 23 -4.31 -2.02 14.08
CA LYS A 23 -3.56 -1.44 15.20
C LYS A 23 -3.69 0.07 15.27
N LYS A 24 -3.51 0.76 14.13
CA LYS A 24 -3.53 2.23 14.06
C LYS A 24 -4.90 2.80 14.45
N LEU A 25 -5.97 2.19 13.94
CA LEU A 25 -7.33 2.69 14.09
C LEU A 25 -8.07 2.06 15.29
N ASN A 26 -7.43 1.11 15.97
CA ASN A 26 -8.03 0.30 17.03
C ASN A 26 -9.38 -0.33 16.59
N ILE A 27 -9.36 -0.93 15.40
CA ILE A 27 -10.51 -1.63 14.81
C ILE A 27 -10.16 -3.09 14.51
N ASN A 28 -11.17 -3.87 14.18
CA ASN A 28 -11.00 -5.25 13.71
C ASN A 28 -11.68 -5.42 12.34
N ILE A 29 -10.89 -5.32 11.27
CA ILE A 29 -11.33 -5.58 9.90
C ILE A 29 -11.52 -7.09 9.72
N PRO A 30 -12.75 -7.59 9.50
CA PRO A 30 -12.98 -9.01 9.29
C PRO A 30 -12.35 -9.47 7.97
N LEU A 31 -11.49 -10.50 8.04
CA LEU A 31 -10.84 -11.07 6.86
C LEU A 31 -11.68 -12.20 6.27
N LYS A 32 -11.87 -12.18 4.96
CA LYS A 32 -12.40 -13.29 4.18
C LYS A 32 -11.47 -13.58 3.01
N PHE A 33 -11.00 -14.82 2.93
CA PHE A 33 -10.10 -15.25 1.88
C PHE A 33 -10.89 -15.77 0.68
N HIS A 34 -10.37 -15.47 -0.51
CA HIS A 34 -10.92 -15.87 -1.79
C HIS A 34 -9.82 -16.48 -2.66
N PRO A 35 -10.17 -17.24 -3.73
CA PRO A 35 -9.20 -17.67 -4.72
C PRO A 35 -8.46 -16.47 -5.32
N TRP A 36 -7.22 -16.72 -5.78
CA TRP A 36 -6.44 -15.72 -6.50
C TRP A 36 -7.20 -15.18 -7.71
N ARG A 37 -7.11 -13.87 -7.97
CA ARG A 37 -7.65 -13.31 -9.20
C ARG A 37 -6.83 -13.83 -10.37
N ILE A 38 -7.50 -14.04 -11.51
CA ILE A 38 -6.81 -14.41 -12.75
C ILE A 38 -5.77 -13.32 -13.05
N ALA A 39 -4.54 -13.76 -13.34
CA ALA A 39 -3.39 -12.90 -13.63
C ALA A 39 -2.79 -12.09 -12.46
N ASP A 40 -3.19 -12.32 -11.21
CA ASP A 40 -2.48 -11.73 -10.06
C ASP A 40 -1.02 -12.26 -10.01
N GLN A 41 -0.05 -11.35 -9.89
CA GLN A 41 1.33 -11.70 -9.55
C GLN A 41 1.44 -11.86 -8.02
N ARG A 42 1.87 -13.03 -7.55
CA ARG A 42 2.00 -13.30 -6.10
C ARG A 42 2.97 -12.36 -5.41
N ILE A 43 4.06 -12.01 -6.09
CA ILE A 43 5.11 -11.12 -5.58
C ILE A 43 5.59 -10.28 -6.76
N TYR A 44 5.65 -8.96 -6.55
CA TYR A 44 6.32 -8.03 -7.43
C TYR A 44 7.12 -7.03 -6.59
N ILE A 45 8.41 -6.93 -6.86
CA ILE A 45 9.31 -5.97 -6.22
C ILE A 45 10.16 -5.37 -7.33
N SER A 46 10.12 -4.04 -7.47
CA SER A 46 10.96 -3.34 -8.44
C SER A 46 12.42 -3.42 -8.02
N ASP A 47 13.28 -4.03 -8.84
CA ASP A 47 14.72 -3.83 -8.73
C ASP A 47 15.05 -2.41 -9.21
N ILE A 48 15.42 -1.56 -8.26
CA ILE A 48 15.73 -0.14 -8.46
C ILE A 48 17.24 0.16 -8.52
N SER A 49 18.10 -0.87 -8.57
CA SER A 49 19.57 -0.70 -8.62
C SER A 49 20.03 0.20 -9.77
N LYS A 50 19.29 0.19 -10.90
CA LYS A 50 19.57 1.03 -12.07
C LYS A 50 19.23 2.51 -11.87
N LEU A 51 18.38 2.85 -10.90
CA LEU A 51 17.96 4.22 -10.58
C LEU A 51 18.71 4.83 -9.40
N ASP A 52 19.46 4.03 -8.63
CA ASP A 52 20.05 4.42 -7.34
C ASP A 52 20.85 5.73 -7.37
N ARG A 53 21.50 6.04 -8.48
CA ARG A 53 22.30 7.27 -8.65
C ARG A 53 21.50 8.53 -8.99
N ILE A 54 20.23 8.39 -9.38
CA ILE A 54 19.41 9.49 -9.88
C ILE A 54 18.08 9.64 -9.13
N TRP A 55 17.61 8.58 -8.48
CA TRP A 55 16.36 8.58 -7.73
C TRP A 55 16.28 7.41 -6.75
N GLN A 56 15.71 7.67 -5.57
CA GLN A 56 15.37 6.67 -4.56
C GLN A 56 14.01 7.01 -3.93
N PRO A 57 13.23 6.01 -3.48
CA PRO A 57 11.98 6.26 -2.76
C PRO A 57 12.30 6.82 -1.36
N GLU A 58 11.68 7.96 -1.03
CA GLU A 58 11.90 8.67 0.24
C GLU A 58 10.80 8.44 1.27
N THR A 59 9.66 7.88 0.85
CA THR A 59 8.51 7.59 1.72
C THR A 59 8.33 6.07 1.84
N THR A 60 8.29 5.58 3.07
CA THR A 60 8.02 4.18 3.39
C THR A 60 6.55 3.83 3.16
N PRO A 61 6.18 2.53 3.04
CA PRO A 61 4.78 2.13 2.89
C PRO A 61 3.91 2.60 4.06
N TYR A 62 4.41 2.56 5.29
CA TYR A 62 3.64 2.96 6.47
C TYR A 62 3.42 4.48 6.53
N GLU A 63 4.42 5.29 6.21
CA GLU A 63 4.24 6.75 6.09
C GLU A 63 3.26 7.10 4.96
N LEU A 64 3.28 6.34 3.85
CA LEU A 64 2.32 6.50 2.77
C LEU A 64 0.90 6.16 3.23
N LEU A 65 0.72 5.05 3.96
CA LEU A 65 -0.59 4.68 4.53
C LEU A 65 -1.13 5.77 5.45
N ASP A 66 -0.26 6.39 6.26
CA ASP A 66 -0.64 7.49 7.14
C ASP A 66 -1.08 8.73 6.38
N LYS A 67 -0.36 9.09 5.31
CA LYS A 67 -0.75 10.19 4.43
C LYS A 67 -2.08 9.91 3.72
N ILE A 68 -2.29 8.68 3.23
CA ILE A 68 -3.55 8.28 2.58
C ILE A 68 -4.71 8.33 3.57
N TYR A 69 -4.51 7.83 4.80
CA TYR A 69 -5.52 7.89 5.85
C TYR A 69 -5.89 9.34 6.18
N GLN A 70 -4.88 10.21 6.37
CA GLN A 70 -5.11 11.62 6.65
C GLN A 70 -5.87 12.31 5.52
N TRP A 71 -5.50 12.05 4.27
CA TRP A 71 -6.23 12.57 3.12
C TRP A 71 -7.68 12.06 3.08
N ALA A 72 -7.91 10.78 3.38
CA ALA A 72 -9.24 10.18 3.37
C ALA A 72 -10.18 10.77 4.43
N ILE A 73 -9.66 11.16 5.60
CA ILE A 73 -10.47 11.81 6.65
C ILE A 73 -10.73 13.29 6.36
N GLU A 74 -9.83 13.96 5.63
CA GLU A 74 -10.00 15.36 5.19
C GLU A 74 -11.01 15.50 4.05
N HIS A 75 -11.22 14.43 3.28
CA HIS A 75 -12.10 14.39 2.10
C HIS A 75 -13.23 13.34 2.21
N PRO A 76 -14.09 13.39 3.25
CA PRO A 76 -15.15 12.41 3.44
C PRO A 76 -16.20 12.43 2.30
N GLU A 77 -16.35 13.55 1.60
CA GLU A 77 -17.23 13.70 0.44
C GLU A 77 -16.86 12.78 -0.72
N ILE A 78 -15.57 12.52 -0.92
CA ILE A 78 -15.11 11.61 -1.98
C ILE A 78 -15.47 10.18 -1.61
N LEU A 79 -15.26 9.79 -0.35
CA LEU A 79 -15.59 8.44 0.11
C LEU A 79 -17.10 8.17 0.07
N ALA A 80 -17.93 9.19 0.27
CA ALA A 80 -19.39 9.06 0.19
C ALA A 80 -19.87 8.64 -1.21
N LEU A 81 -19.14 8.99 -2.28
CA LEU A 81 -19.47 8.58 -3.65
C LEU A 81 -19.29 7.07 -3.90
N TYR A 82 -18.50 6.40 -3.05
CA TYR A 82 -18.21 4.97 -3.16
C TYR A 82 -19.00 4.11 -2.16
N LYS A 83 -19.91 4.72 -1.39
CA LYS A 83 -20.89 3.96 -0.61
C LYS A 83 -21.95 3.43 -1.59
N GLY A 84 -21.78 2.18 -2.00
CA GLY A 84 -22.79 1.41 -2.73
C GLY A 84 -24.04 1.18 -1.90
#